data_AF-A0A2V9QQM1-F1
#
_entry.id   AF-A0A2V9QQM1-F1
#
_cell.length_a   1.000
_cell.length_b   1.000
_cell.length_c   1.000
_cell.angle_alpha   90.00
_cell.angle_beta   90.00
_cell.angle_gamma   90.00
#
_symmetry.space_group_name_H-M   'P 1'
#
loop_
_entity.id
_entity.type
_entity.pdbx_description
1 polymer ?
#
loop_
_entity_poly.entity_id
_entity_poly.type
_entity_poly.pdbx_seq_one_letter_code
_entity_poly.pdbx_strand_id
1 'polypeptide(L)'
;MIEQKINEFFGDAESTGFGTGWWSGILSAFFGFLSFGAVLCLHFPQLLSSPELRTHYPMHTMRLLIQCLIVGALLFGVISSILRKKKVLALTGLSLATAATLLGGSSVPINQTLRDGPAIGLDWFLLDMFLMALIYVPLERLWPQYPEQGTFRNQWVLDVVYFMSTHLPIQVLSFMVLLPATLATKYLGIPVLQHSIARLPWVLQFFLAIVVADVAEYFIHLALHKVPFLWRFHAVHHSSKALDWIAGSRSHFVDDTLVRGFILVPMMFGFSQAIIFAYLIFVTLHATWTHCNFRLSAKWLEKF
;
A
#
# COMPACT_ATOMS: atom_id res chain seq x y z
N MET A 1 19.84 -15.08 -4.98
CA MET A 1 19.37 -16.48 -5.10
C MET A 1 17.85 -16.58 -5.29
N ILE A 2 17.00 -15.97 -4.44
CA ILE A 2 15.52 -16.04 -4.60
C ILE A 2 15.04 -15.33 -5.87
N GLU A 3 15.45 -14.08 -6.06
CA GLU A 3 15.02 -13.30 -7.24
C GLU A 3 15.45 -13.93 -8.56
N GLN A 4 16.65 -14.52 -8.61
CA GLN A 4 17.10 -15.27 -9.77
C GLN A 4 16.17 -16.44 -10.08
N LYS A 5 15.76 -17.23 -9.07
CA LYS A 5 14.79 -18.32 -9.25
C LYS A 5 13.42 -17.81 -9.72
N ILE A 6 13.00 -16.65 -9.24
CA ILE A 6 11.72 -16.04 -9.63
C ILE A 6 11.79 -15.55 -11.08
N ASN A 7 12.90 -14.92 -11.48
CA ASN A 7 13.13 -14.53 -12.87
C ASN A 7 13.24 -15.75 -13.79
N GLU A 8 13.88 -16.83 -13.35
CA GLU A 8 13.90 -18.11 -14.07
C GLU A 8 12.50 -18.74 -14.18
N PHE A 9 11.63 -18.56 -13.18
CA PHE A 9 10.28 -19.12 -13.19
C PHE A 9 9.28 -18.30 -13.99
N PHE A 10 9.22 -16.97 -13.80
CA PHE A 10 8.23 -16.09 -14.44
C PHE A 10 8.77 -15.40 -15.69
N GLY A 11 10.04 -15.04 -15.71
CA GLY A 11 10.67 -14.36 -16.84
C GLY A 11 11.00 -15.30 -17.98
N ASP A 12 11.22 -14.73 -19.17
CA ASP A 12 11.78 -15.41 -20.33
C ASP A 12 12.83 -14.52 -21.01
N ALA A 13 13.51 -15.06 -22.03
CA ALA A 13 14.56 -14.34 -22.76
C ALA A 13 14.02 -13.41 -23.86
N GLU A 14 12.70 -13.34 -24.02
CA GLU A 14 12.04 -12.53 -25.04
C GLU A 14 11.89 -11.08 -24.57
N SER A 15 11.67 -10.16 -25.51
CA SER A 15 11.55 -8.73 -25.19
C SER A 15 10.37 -8.44 -24.26
N THR A 16 10.57 -7.50 -23.34
CA THR A 16 9.55 -7.00 -22.40
C THR A 16 8.85 -5.73 -22.91
N GLY A 17 9.13 -5.32 -24.14
CA GLY A 17 8.55 -4.12 -24.78
C GLY A 17 7.04 -4.21 -24.99
N PHE A 18 6.43 -3.09 -25.36
CA PHE A 18 5.01 -3.05 -25.69
C PHE A 18 4.69 -3.92 -26.92
N GLY A 19 3.51 -4.54 -26.94
CA GLY A 19 3.08 -5.43 -28.04
C GLY A 19 3.68 -6.86 -28.01
N THR A 20 4.63 -7.14 -27.13
CA THR A 20 5.22 -8.50 -26.96
C THR A 20 4.33 -9.46 -26.18
N GLY A 21 3.27 -8.96 -25.54
CA GLY A 21 2.44 -9.70 -24.59
C GLY A 21 2.97 -9.71 -23.15
N TRP A 22 4.17 -9.18 -22.88
CA TRP A 22 4.73 -9.10 -21.51
C TRP A 22 3.81 -8.36 -20.54
N TRP A 23 3.46 -7.12 -20.88
CA TRP A 23 2.60 -6.28 -20.05
C TRP A 23 1.19 -6.83 -19.91
N SER A 24 0.66 -7.50 -20.95
CA SER A 24 -0.60 -8.23 -20.85
C SER A 24 -0.48 -9.38 -19.84
N GLY A 25 0.63 -10.12 -19.83
CA GLY A 25 0.86 -11.17 -18.84
C GLY A 25 0.93 -10.63 -17.41
N ILE A 26 1.65 -9.54 -17.20
CA ILE A 26 1.75 -8.86 -15.89
C ILE A 26 0.38 -8.37 -15.43
N LEU A 27 -0.35 -7.65 -16.27
CA LEU A 27 -1.68 -7.12 -15.93
C LEU A 27 -2.65 -8.27 -15.65
N SER A 28 -2.56 -9.37 -16.40
CA SER A 28 -3.35 -10.58 -16.16
C SER A 28 -3.11 -11.16 -14.77
N ALA A 29 -1.83 -11.38 -14.41
CA ALA A 29 -1.46 -11.91 -13.10
C ALA A 29 -1.86 -10.96 -11.97
N PHE A 30 -1.63 -9.66 -12.13
CA PHE A 30 -1.95 -8.63 -11.15
C PHE A 30 -3.46 -8.52 -10.90
N PHE A 31 -4.27 -8.40 -11.96
CA PHE A 31 -5.73 -8.33 -11.84
C PHE A 31 -6.33 -9.64 -11.35
N GLY A 32 -5.75 -10.79 -11.75
CA GLY A 32 -6.12 -12.10 -11.23
C GLY A 32 -5.91 -12.18 -9.71
N PHE A 33 -4.74 -11.77 -9.22
CA PHE A 33 -4.44 -11.70 -7.79
C PHE A 33 -5.40 -10.76 -7.03
N LEU A 34 -5.60 -9.54 -7.53
CA LEU A 34 -6.50 -8.56 -6.91
C LEU A 34 -7.94 -9.08 -6.82
N SER A 35 -8.48 -9.57 -7.95
CA SER A 35 -9.84 -10.08 -8.02
C SER A 35 -10.06 -11.30 -7.14
N PHE A 36 -9.13 -12.25 -7.14
CA PHE A 36 -9.19 -13.44 -6.28
C PHE A 36 -9.17 -13.07 -4.80
N GLY A 37 -8.22 -12.24 -4.37
CA GLY A 37 -8.16 -11.74 -3.00
C GLY A 37 -9.42 -10.98 -2.59
N ALA A 38 -9.99 -10.15 -3.48
CA ALA A 38 -11.21 -9.42 -3.22
C ALA A 38 -12.43 -10.34 -3.07
N VAL A 39 -12.54 -11.39 -3.90
CA VAL A 39 -13.58 -12.43 -3.75
C VAL A 39 -13.43 -13.18 -2.42
N LEU A 40 -12.20 -13.49 -1.99
CA LEU A 40 -11.97 -14.06 -0.66
C LEU A 40 -12.42 -13.10 0.46
N CYS A 41 -12.19 -11.79 0.32
CA CYS A 41 -12.69 -10.80 1.26
C CYS A 41 -14.23 -10.79 1.34
N LEU A 42 -14.95 -11.07 0.24
CA LEU A 42 -16.41 -11.20 0.27
C LEU A 42 -16.88 -12.50 0.96
N HIS A 43 -16.13 -13.60 0.86
CA HIS A 43 -16.42 -14.86 1.55
C HIS A 43 -16.11 -14.81 3.04
N PHE A 44 -15.00 -14.16 3.41
CA PHE A 44 -14.50 -14.10 4.79
C PHE A 44 -14.35 -12.66 5.31
N PRO A 45 -15.39 -11.80 5.23
CA PRO A 45 -15.28 -10.37 5.55
C PRO A 45 -15.04 -10.08 7.04
N GLN A 46 -15.23 -11.07 7.92
CA GLN A 46 -14.91 -10.93 9.34
C GLN A 46 -13.40 -11.10 9.61
N LEU A 47 -12.70 -11.89 8.79
CA LEU A 47 -11.28 -12.20 8.96
C LEU A 47 -10.39 -11.37 8.04
N LEU A 48 -10.82 -11.17 6.80
CA LEU A 48 -9.98 -10.59 5.75
C LEU A 48 -10.23 -9.10 5.51
N SER A 49 -11.38 -8.57 5.95
CA SER A 49 -11.72 -7.17 5.73
C SER A 49 -11.61 -6.33 7.01
N SER A 50 -11.02 -5.14 6.87
CA SER A 50 -10.82 -4.19 7.94
C SER A 50 -12.16 -3.64 8.46
N PRO A 51 -12.48 -3.77 9.76
CA PRO A 51 -13.75 -3.31 10.32
C PRO A 51 -14.03 -1.83 10.08
N GLU A 52 -12.98 -1.01 10.15
CA GLU A 52 -13.04 0.44 10.03
C GLU A 52 -13.34 0.89 8.60
N LEU A 53 -12.90 0.13 7.60
CA LEU A 53 -13.01 0.50 6.18
C LEU A 53 -14.24 -0.11 5.51
N ARG A 54 -14.61 -1.34 5.87
CA ARG A 54 -15.69 -2.08 5.22
C ARG A 54 -17.05 -1.39 5.31
N THR A 55 -17.26 -0.57 6.34
CA THR A 55 -18.48 0.26 6.52
C THR A 55 -18.57 1.39 5.50
N HIS A 56 -17.43 1.83 4.96
CA HIS A 56 -17.32 2.91 3.99
C HIS A 56 -17.26 2.43 2.54
N TYR A 57 -17.19 1.12 2.30
CA TYR A 57 -17.12 0.59 0.94
C TYR A 57 -18.47 0.69 0.22
N PRO A 58 -18.56 1.46 -0.88
CA PRO A 58 -19.74 1.42 -1.74
C PRO A 58 -19.78 0.08 -2.46
N MET A 59 -20.58 -0.86 -1.94
CA MET A 59 -20.59 -2.26 -2.41
C MET A 59 -20.89 -2.39 -3.91
N HIS A 60 -21.73 -1.51 -4.47
CA HIS A 60 -21.96 -1.47 -5.92
C HIS A 60 -20.64 -1.24 -6.69
N THR A 61 -19.88 -0.22 -6.29
CA THR A 61 -18.59 0.12 -6.90
C THR A 61 -17.56 -0.99 -6.68
N MET A 62 -17.49 -1.59 -5.49
CA MET A 62 -16.57 -2.70 -5.21
C MET A 62 -16.87 -3.92 -6.08
N ARG A 63 -18.14 -4.29 -6.22
CA ARG A 63 -18.55 -5.41 -7.08
C ARG A 63 -18.24 -5.12 -8.55
N LEU A 64 -18.51 -3.90 -9.03
CA LEU A 64 -18.14 -3.49 -10.38
C LEU A 64 -16.63 -3.57 -10.60
N LEU A 65 -15.83 -3.08 -9.66
CA LEU A 65 -14.37 -3.14 -9.70
C LEU A 65 -13.87 -4.60 -9.76
N ILE A 66 -14.38 -5.48 -8.90
CA ILE A 66 -14.05 -6.91 -8.92
C ILE A 66 -14.36 -7.52 -10.29
N GLN A 67 -15.55 -7.23 -10.84
CA GLN A 67 -15.93 -7.75 -12.15
C GLN A 67 -15.01 -7.25 -13.27
N CYS A 68 -14.67 -5.95 -13.27
CA CYS A 68 -13.73 -5.38 -14.22
C CYS A 68 -12.33 -6.01 -14.11
N LEU A 69 -11.86 -6.27 -12.89
CA LEU A 69 -10.58 -6.95 -12.65
C LEU A 69 -10.58 -8.40 -13.16
N ILE A 70 -11.66 -9.16 -12.90
CA ILE A 70 -11.80 -10.54 -13.43
C ILE A 70 -11.76 -10.51 -14.97
N VAL A 71 -12.59 -9.68 -15.59
CA VAL A 71 -12.66 -9.57 -17.05
C VAL A 71 -11.32 -9.14 -17.63
N GLY A 72 -10.69 -8.11 -17.06
CA GLY A 72 -9.37 -7.65 -17.47
C GLY A 72 -8.31 -8.74 -17.35
N ALA A 73 -8.31 -9.49 -16.25
CA ALA A 73 -7.36 -10.59 -16.03
C ALA A 73 -7.48 -11.67 -17.11
N LEU A 74 -8.72 -12.04 -17.45
CA LEU A 74 -9.00 -13.02 -18.50
C LEU A 74 -8.58 -12.51 -19.89
N LEU A 75 -8.98 -11.29 -20.25
CA LEU A 75 -8.66 -10.70 -21.55
C LEU A 75 -7.15 -10.56 -21.76
N PHE A 76 -6.43 -9.96 -20.81
CA PHE A 76 -4.99 -9.81 -20.90
C PHE A 76 -4.25 -11.14 -20.84
N GLY A 77 -4.79 -12.12 -20.11
CA GLY A 77 -4.24 -13.48 -20.03
C GLY A 77 -4.33 -14.23 -21.36
N VAL A 78 -5.45 -14.10 -22.07
CA VAL A 78 -5.60 -14.66 -23.43
C VAL A 78 -4.62 -14.01 -24.40
N ILE A 79 -4.55 -12.66 -24.42
CA ILE A 79 -3.62 -11.91 -25.27
C ILE A 79 -2.18 -12.35 -25.02
N SER A 80 -1.76 -12.40 -23.75
CA SER A 80 -0.41 -12.84 -23.38
C SER A 80 -0.14 -14.30 -23.76
N SER A 81 -1.12 -15.19 -23.63
CA SER A 81 -0.97 -16.61 -23.97
C SER A 81 -0.80 -16.87 -25.48
N ILE A 82 -1.29 -15.95 -26.30
CA ILE A 82 -1.13 -15.96 -27.76
C ILE A 82 0.24 -15.39 -28.15
N LEU A 83 0.62 -14.25 -27.55
CA LEU A 83 1.80 -13.49 -27.95
C LEU A 83 3.11 -14.03 -27.36
N ARG A 84 3.07 -14.66 -26.17
CA ARG A 84 4.27 -15.15 -25.46
C ARG A 84 4.46 -16.66 -25.58
N LYS A 85 5.70 -17.10 -25.73
CA LYS A 85 6.07 -18.52 -25.64
C LYS A 85 5.92 -19.06 -24.22
N LYS A 86 6.44 -18.33 -23.24
CA LYS A 86 6.32 -18.71 -21.83
C LYS A 86 5.03 -18.15 -21.26
N LYS A 87 4.13 -19.06 -20.89
CA LYS A 87 2.74 -18.72 -20.52
C LYS A 87 2.52 -18.60 -19.02
N VAL A 88 3.57 -18.61 -18.20
CA VAL A 88 3.44 -18.68 -16.73
C VAL A 88 2.60 -17.52 -16.20
N LEU A 89 2.96 -16.26 -16.52
CA LEU A 89 2.21 -15.08 -16.07
C LEU A 89 0.73 -15.11 -16.52
N ALA A 90 0.51 -15.45 -17.79
CA ALA A 90 -0.82 -15.54 -18.37
C ALA A 90 -1.67 -16.64 -17.68
N LEU A 91 -1.10 -17.83 -17.49
CA LEU A 91 -1.76 -18.94 -16.81
C LEU A 91 -2.04 -18.61 -15.34
N THR A 92 -1.11 -17.95 -14.63
CA THR A 92 -1.34 -17.50 -13.26
C THR A 92 -2.56 -16.56 -13.18
N GLY A 93 -2.61 -15.54 -14.03
CA GLY A 93 -3.74 -14.61 -14.08
C GLY A 93 -5.06 -15.28 -14.45
N LEU A 94 -5.06 -16.12 -15.50
CA LEU A 94 -6.22 -16.88 -15.95
C LEU A 94 -6.73 -17.82 -14.85
N SER A 95 -5.85 -18.56 -14.18
CA SER A 95 -6.22 -19.48 -13.10
C SER A 95 -6.82 -18.74 -11.91
N LEU A 96 -6.22 -17.64 -11.46
CA LEU A 96 -6.74 -16.85 -10.34
C LEU A 96 -8.09 -16.21 -10.66
N ALA A 97 -8.24 -15.63 -11.86
CA ALA A 97 -9.51 -15.04 -12.29
C ALA A 97 -10.62 -16.08 -12.48
N THR A 98 -10.27 -17.26 -13.00
CA THR A 98 -11.20 -18.39 -13.10
C THR A 98 -11.62 -18.88 -11.71
N ALA A 99 -10.67 -19.05 -10.79
CA ALA A 99 -10.98 -19.42 -9.40
C ALA A 99 -11.88 -18.37 -8.73
N ALA A 100 -11.60 -17.07 -8.91
CA ALA A 100 -12.44 -15.99 -8.41
C ALA A 100 -13.87 -16.07 -8.96
N THR A 101 -14.03 -16.36 -10.25
CA THR A 101 -15.33 -16.55 -10.91
C THR A 101 -16.07 -17.77 -10.38
N LEU A 102 -15.38 -18.92 -10.24
CA LEU A 102 -15.95 -20.16 -9.71
C LEU A 102 -16.41 -20.01 -8.26
N LEU A 103 -15.73 -19.17 -7.48
CA LEU A 103 -16.12 -18.81 -6.12
C LEU A 103 -17.29 -17.80 -6.07
N GLY A 104 -17.89 -17.43 -7.20
CA GLY A 104 -19.05 -16.53 -7.27
C GLY A 104 -18.73 -15.08 -7.67
N GLY A 105 -17.45 -14.76 -7.89
CA GLY A 105 -17.00 -13.48 -8.45
C GLY A 105 -17.52 -12.25 -7.70
N SER A 106 -17.93 -11.23 -8.45
CA SER A 106 -18.50 -10.01 -7.87
C SER A 106 -19.88 -10.20 -7.23
N SER A 107 -20.49 -11.37 -7.29
CA SER A 107 -21.86 -11.62 -6.83
C SER A 107 -21.92 -12.33 -5.47
N VAL A 108 -20.78 -12.64 -4.85
CA VAL A 108 -20.72 -13.30 -3.53
C VAL A 108 -21.50 -12.47 -2.50
N PRO A 109 -22.55 -13.04 -1.88
CA PRO A 109 -23.36 -12.32 -0.91
C PRO A 109 -22.69 -12.29 0.47
N ILE A 110 -22.80 -11.17 1.18
CA ILE A 110 -22.35 -11.08 2.58
C ILE A 110 -23.56 -11.33 3.47
N ASN A 111 -23.80 -12.60 3.80
CA ASN A 111 -25.01 -13.06 4.51
C ASN A 111 -24.84 -13.17 6.03
N GLN A 112 -23.88 -12.44 6.61
CA GLN A 112 -23.58 -12.49 8.03
C GLN A 112 -23.60 -11.09 8.64
N THR A 113 -24.02 -11.02 9.91
CA THR A 113 -23.85 -9.80 10.70
C THR A 113 -22.39 -9.65 11.08
N LEU A 114 -21.79 -8.58 10.58
CA LEU A 114 -20.38 -8.27 10.81
C LEU A 114 -20.21 -7.60 12.17
N ARG A 115 -19.16 -8.01 12.90
CA ARG A 115 -18.83 -7.47 14.23
C ARG A 115 -17.46 -6.82 14.21
N ASP A 116 -17.25 -5.82 15.05
CA ASP A 116 -15.93 -5.25 15.23
C ASP A 116 -15.03 -6.25 15.94
N GLY A 117 -13.76 -6.31 15.53
CA GLY A 117 -12.81 -7.30 16.02
C GLY A 117 -11.55 -7.35 15.16
N PRO A 118 -10.54 -8.13 15.56
CA PRO A 118 -9.31 -8.23 14.82
C PRO A 118 -9.56 -8.86 13.44
N ALA A 119 -9.06 -8.19 12.41
CA ALA A 119 -9.01 -8.70 11.05
C ALA A 119 -7.56 -8.68 10.56
N ILE A 120 -7.28 -9.35 9.46
CA ILE A 120 -5.99 -9.27 8.77
C ILE A 120 -5.89 -7.93 8.04
N GLY A 121 -6.94 -7.52 7.32
CA GLY A 121 -6.93 -6.30 6.51
C GLY A 121 -6.41 -6.52 5.08
N LEU A 122 -6.67 -7.71 4.53
CA LEU A 122 -6.36 -8.04 3.14
C LEU A 122 -7.07 -7.08 2.17
N ASP A 123 -8.29 -6.65 2.49
CA ASP A 123 -9.02 -5.67 1.69
C ASP A 123 -8.25 -4.35 1.49
N TRP A 124 -7.71 -3.80 2.58
CA TRP A 124 -6.86 -2.61 2.55
C TRP A 124 -5.59 -2.86 1.76
N PHE A 125 -4.91 -3.98 2.02
CA PHE A 125 -3.70 -4.36 1.30
C PHE A 125 -3.92 -4.39 -0.22
N LEU A 126 -5.02 -4.99 -0.69
CA LEU A 126 -5.35 -5.08 -2.10
C LEU A 126 -5.70 -3.72 -2.70
N LEU A 127 -6.47 -2.90 -1.98
CA LEU A 127 -6.83 -1.55 -2.42
C LEU A 127 -5.61 -0.64 -2.49
N ASP A 128 -4.76 -0.66 -1.46
CA ASP A 128 -3.53 0.13 -1.40
C ASP A 128 -2.59 -0.26 -2.53
N MET A 129 -2.32 -1.56 -2.72
CA MET A 129 -1.49 -2.03 -3.82
C MET A 129 -2.07 -1.65 -5.19
N PHE A 130 -3.39 -1.76 -5.37
CA PHE A 130 -4.05 -1.37 -6.63
C PHE A 130 -3.92 0.14 -6.89
N LEU A 131 -4.24 0.98 -5.90
CA LEU A 131 -4.23 2.43 -6.03
C LEU A 131 -2.80 2.97 -6.20
N MET A 132 -1.86 2.49 -5.39
CA MET A 132 -0.46 2.93 -5.49
C MET A 132 0.15 2.50 -6.83
N ALA A 133 -0.09 1.26 -7.28
CA ALA A 133 0.38 0.83 -8.61
C ALA A 133 -0.28 1.65 -9.73
N LEU A 134 -1.60 1.91 -9.64
CA LEU A 134 -2.34 2.68 -10.63
C LEU A 134 -1.85 4.14 -10.73
N ILE A 135 -1.46 4.74 -9.61
CA ILE A 135 -0.97 6.12 -9.56
C ILE A 135 0.51 6.15 -9.98
N TYR A 136 1.38 5.41 -9.30
CA TYR A 136 2.82 5.61 -9.40
C TYR A 136 3.48 4.86 -10.55
N VAL A 137 3.00 3.67 -10.94
CA VAL A 137 3.61 2.97 -12.09
C VAL A 137 3.52 3.84 -13.36
N PRO A 138 2.36 4.42 -13.73
CA PRO A 138 2.31 5.35 -14.85
C PRO A 138 3.19 6.58 -14.66
N LEU A 139 3.20 7.19 -13.47
CA LEU A 139 4.04 8.37 -13.20
C LEU A 139 5.53 8.07 -13.44
N GLU A 140 6.03 6.95 -12.90
CA GLU A 140 7.42 6.52 -13.07
C GLU A 140 7.76 6.08 -14.49
N ARG A 141 6.77 5.67 -15.29
CA ARG A 141 7.00 5.27 -16.69
C ARG A 141 6.91 6.44 -17.66
N LEU A 142 6.03 7.40 -17.40
CA LEU A 142 5.81 8.56 -18.26
C LEU A 142 6.80 9.69 -17.97
N TRP A 143 7.18 9.87 -16.71
CA TRP A 143 8.08 10.94 -16.25
C TRP A 143 9.18 10.42 -15.30
N PRO A 144 10.01 9.45 -15.73
CA PRO A 144 11.07 8.91 -14.89
C PRO A 144 12.16 9.94 -14.59
N GLN A 145 12.71 9.89 -13.38
CA GLN A 145 14.00 10.53 -13.05
C GLN A 145 15.16 9.70 -13.62
N TYR A 146 15.06 8.37 -13.56
CA TYR A 146 16.00 7.40 -14.10
C TYR A 146 15.32 6.56 -15.20
N PRO A 147 15.40 6.96 -16.48
CA PRO A 147 14.67 6.31 -17.58
C PRO A 147 15.03 4.84 -17.83
N GLU A 148 16.29 4.48 -17.57
CA GLU A 148 16.79 3.11 -17.75
C GLU A 148 16.29 2.13 -16.66
N GLN A 149 15.75 2.64 -15.55
CA GLN A 149 15.24 1.80 -14.48
C GLN A 149 13.84 1.28 -14.83
N GLY A 150 13.72 -0.01 -15.14
CA GLY A 150 12.46 -0.73 -15.35
C GLY A 150 11.52 -0.73 -14.12
N THR A 151 10.24 -1.08 -14.33
CA THR A 151 9.26 -1.23 -13.23
C THR A 151 9.63 -2.37 -12.29
N PHE A 152 10.07 -3.50 -12.85
CA PHE A 152 10.54 -4.67 -12.11
C PHE A 152 12.06 -4.64 -12.02
N ARG A 153 12.59 -3.62 -11.34
CA ARG A 153 14.03 -3.46 -11.13
C ARG A 153 14.61 -4.56 -10.24
N ASN A 154 15.94 -4.60 -10.15
CA ASN A 154 16.62 -5.52 -9.23
C ASN A 154 16.11 -5.32 -7.78
N GLN A 155 15.88 -6.43 -7.11
CA GLN A 155 15.32 -6.60 -5.78
C GLN A 155 13.84 -6.19 -5.63
N TRP A 156 13.11 -5.96 -6.72
CA TRP A 156 11.69 -5.59 -6.65
C TRP A 156 10.86 -6.65 -5.91
N VAL A 157 11.17 -7.95 -6.10
CA VAL A 157 10.45 -9.01 -5.37
C VAL A 157 10.75 -8.99 -3.88
N LEU A 158 11.97 -8.63 -3.49
CA LEU A 158 12.31 -8.44 -2.08
C LEU A 158 11.47 -7.30 -1.49
N ASP A 159 11.28 -6.21 -2.23
CA ASP A 159 10.43 -5.09 -1.83
C ASP A 159 8.97 -5.52 -1.65
N VAL A 160 8.43 -6.35 -2.55
CA VAL A 160 7.09 -6.94 -2.40
C VAL A 160 6.98 -7.81 -1.14
N VAL A 161 8.00 -8.62 -0.84
CA VAL A 161 7.99 -9.45 0.38
C VAL A 161 7.96 -8.58 1.63
N TYR A 162 8.74 -7.50 1.67
CA TYR A 162 8.69 -6.55 2.77
C TYR A 162 7.35 -5.81 2.84
N PHE A 163 6.85 -5.32 1.72
CA PHE A 163 5.53 -4.70 1.60
C PHE A 163 4.44 -5.62 2.16
N MET A 164 4.41 -6.89 1.78
CA MET A 164 3.48 -7.88 2.34
C MET A 164 3.67 -8.06 3.84
N SER A 165 4.92 -8.15 4.32
CA SER A 165 5.21 -8.38 5.74
C SER A 165 4.81 -7.22 6.66
N THR A 166 4.73 -5.99 6.14
CA THR A 166 4.41 -4.79 6.90
C THR A 166 2.97 -4.31 6.67
N HIS A 167 2.44 -4.41 5.45
CA HIS A 167 1.12 -3.90 5.07
C HIS A 167 0.00 -4.93 5.27
N LEU A 168 0.28 -6.23 5.18
CA LEU A 168 -0.74 -7.25 5.45
C LEU A 168 -1.14 -7.31 6.93
N PRO A 169 -0.23 -7.22 7.92
CA PRO A 169 -0.61 -7.14 9.34
C PRO A 169 -0.96 -5.71 9.79
N ILE A 170 -1.47 -4.86 8.90
CA ILE A 170 -1.79 -3.45 9.22
C ILE A 170 -2.74 -3.31 10.40
N GLN A 171 -3.66 -4.25 10.59
CA GLN A 171 -4.56 -4.25 11.73
C GLN A 171 -3.82 -4.46 13.05
N VAL A 172 -2.86 -5.40 13.10
CA VAL A 172 -2.00 -5.60 14.28
C VAL A 172 -1.22 -4.32 14.59
N LEU A 173 -0.67 -3.67 13.56
CA LEU A 173 0.03 -2.40 13.67
C LEU A 173 -0.89 -1.29 14.21
N SER A 174 -2.11 -1.18 13.68
CA SER A 174 -3.15 -0.26 14.14
C SER A 174 -3.52 -0.53 15.60
N PHE A 175 -3.68 -1.79 16.02
CA PHE A 175 -3.93 -2.13 17.42
C PHE A 175 -2.75 -1.76 18.32
N MET A 176 -1.51 -2.03 17.90
CA MET A 176 -0.31 -1.71 18.67
C MET A 176 -0.09 -0.20 18.84
N VAL A 177 -0.56 0.61 17.89
CA VAL A 177 -0.39 2.07 17.92
C VAL A 177 -1.63 2.77 18.49
N LEU A 178 -2.79 2.58 17.87
CA LEU A 178 -3.99 3.36 18.15
C LEU A 178 -4.63 3.01 19.50
N LEU A 179 -4.60 1.74 19.93
CA LEU A 179 -5.20 1.38 21.21
C LEU A 179 -4.45 2.00 22.40
N PRO A 180 -3.11 1.85 22.54
CA PRO A 180 -2.37 2.55 23.59
C PRO A 180 -2.49 4.06 23.49
N ALA A 181 -2.47 4.62 22.28
CA ALA A 181 -2.64 6.05 22.07
C ALA A 181 -4.02 6.55 22.56
N THR A 182 -5.10 5.83 22.24
CA THR A 182 -6.46 6.14 22.70
C THR A 182 -6.59 6.03 24.22
N LEU A 183 -5.96 5.02 24.83
CA LEU A 183 -5.96 4.90 26.28
C LEU A 183 -5.16 6.02 26.94
N ALA A 184 -4.04 6.42 26.33
CA ALA A 184 -3.20 7.51 26.81
C ALA A 184 -3.93 8.86 26.72
N THR A 185 -4.73 9.12 25.67
CA THR A 185 -5.48 10.40 25.54
C THR A 185 -6.51 10.60 26.65
N LYS A 186 -7.02 9.53 27.25
CA LYS A 186 -7.88 9.62 28.44
C LYS A 186 -7.18 10.31 29.62
N TYR A 187 -5.87 10.09 29.77
CA TYR A 187 -5.09 10.58 30.91
C TYR A 187 -4.19 11.79 30.57
N LEU A 188 -3.71 11.85 29.33
CA LEU A 188 -2.76 12.84 28.83
C LEU A 188 -3.38 13.83 27.84
N GLY A 189 -4.65 13.62 27.46
CA GLY A 189 -5.37 14.54 26.59
C GLY A 189 -5.46 15.93 27.24
N ILE A 190 -5.31 16.96 26.42
CA ILE A 190 -5.37 18.36 26.87
C ILE A 190 -6.65 18.96 26.26
N PRO A 191 -7.79 18.98 26.99
CA PRO A 191 -9.07 19.41 26.42
C PRO A 191 -9.03 20.84 25.87
N VAL A 192 -8.28 21.72 26.53
CA VAL A 192 -8.09 23.10 26.07
C VAL A 192 -7.40 23.16 24.71
N LEU A 193 -6.40 22.30 24.48
CA LEU A 193 -5.69 22.22 23.20
C LEU A 193 -6.62 21.71 22.11
N GLN A 194 -7.35 20.61 22.36
CA GLN A 194 -8.31 20.06 21.42
C GLN A 194 -9.37 21.09 21.02
N HIS A 195 -9.94 21.79 22.01
CA HIS A 195 -10.95 22.82 21.75
C HIS A 195 -10.39 24.03 20.99
N SER A 196 -9.15 24.42 21.29
CA SER A 196 -8.49 25.53 20.59
C SER A 196 -8.21 25.18 19.13
N ILE A 197 -7.71 23.98 18.85
CA ILE A 197 -7.47 23.48 17.50
C ILE A 197 -8.81 23.33 16.76
N ALA A 198 -9.83 22.77 17.40
CA ALA A 198 -11.15 22.55 16.78
C ALA A 198 -11.85 23.84 16.33
N ARG A 199 -11.49 25.00 16.91
CA ARG A 199 -12.01 26.32 16.50
C ARG A 199 -11.33 26.89 15.25
N LEU A 200 -10.19 26.34 14.84
CA LEU A 200 -9.52 26.75 13.61
C LEU A 200 -10.32 26.26 12.38
N PRO A 201 -10.28 26.98 11.25
CA PRO A 201 -10.73 26.45 9.98
C PRO A 201 -10.12 25.07 9.69
N TRP A 202 -10.90 24.16 9.12
CA TRP A 202 -10.48 22.77 8.86
C TRP A 202 -9.13 22.67 8.13
N VAL A 203 -8.89 23.54 7.15
CA VAL A 203 -7.62 23.60 6.40
C VAL A 203 -6.43 23.92 7.31
N LEU A 204 -6.58 24.84 8.26
CA LEU A 204 -5.52 25.15 9.21
C LEU A 204 -5.29 24.00 10.20
N GLN A 205 -6.35 23.30 10.61
CA GLN A 205 -6.20 22.09 11.43
C GLN A 205 -5.39 21.02 10.68
N PHE A 206 -5.69 20.81 9.40
CA PHE A 206 -4.99 19.84 8.56
C PHE A 206 -3.50 20.18 8.39
N PHE A 207 -3.15 21.43 8.06
CA PHE A 207 -1.75 21.83 7.97
C PHE A 207 -1.01 21.78 9.30
N LEU A 208 -1.68 22.14 10.41
CA LEU A 208 -1.09 22.00 11.73
C LEU A 208 -0.83 20.52 12.07
N ALA A 209 -1.73 19.62 11.66
CA ALA A 209 -1.55 18.18 11.83
C ALA A 209 -0.34 17.66 11.04
N ILE A 210 -0.13 18.14 9.80
CA ILE A 210 1.08 17.85 9.01
C ILE A 210 2.33 18.32 9.75
N VAL A 211 2.35 19.56 10.27
CA VAL A 211 3.52 20.07 11.00
C VAL A 211 3.82 19.24 12.25
N VAL A 212 2.79 18.88 13.03
CA VAL A 212 2.96 18.02 14.21
C VAL A 212 3.53 16.66 13.83
N ALA A 213 2.99 16.06 12.76
CA ALA A 213 3.47 14.78 12.26
C ALA A 213 4.92 14.85 11.75
N ASP A 214 5.26 15.87 10.97
CA ASP A 214 6.60 16.08 10.40
C ASP A 214 7.65 16.29 11.50
N VAL A 215 7.34 17.09 12.53
CA VAL A 215 8.21 17.27 13.69
C VAL A 215 8.40 15.95 14.44
N ALA A 216 7.33 15.18 14.65
CA ALA A 216 7.41 13.88 15.31
C ALA A 216 8.25 12.89 14.49
N GLU A 217 8.01 12.82 13.18
CA GLU A 217 8.75 12.00 12.22
C GLU A 217 10.23 12.36 12.21
N TYR A 218 10.57 13.65 12.19
CA TYR A 218 11.94 14.14 12.25
C TYR A 218 12.69 13.59 13.48
N PHE A 219 12.09 13.70 14.67
CA PHE A 219 12.76 13.25 15.90
C PHE A 219 12.90 11.73 15.98
N ILE A 220 11.86 10.97 15.60
CA ILE A 220 11.98 9.50 15.59
C ILE A 220 12.98 9.06 14.53
N HIS A 221 12.98 9.66 13.34
CA HIS A 221 13.93 9.34 12.29
C HIS A 221 15.37 9.67 12.68
N LEU A 222 15.59 10.81 13.34
CA LEU A 222 16.89 11.14 13.94
C LEU A 222 17.32 10.07 14.95
N ALA A 223 16.41 9.63 15.83
CA ALA A 223 16.70 8.57 16.79
C ALA A 223 17.01 7.22 16.11
N LEU A 224 16.27 6.85 15.07
CA LEU A 224 16.51 5.66 14.25
C LEU A 224 17.90 5.66 13.61
N HIS A 225 18.41 6.84 13.24
CA HIS A 225 19.77 7.01 12.71
C HIS A 225 20.88 7.11 13.76
N LYS A 226 20.58 7.64 14.96
CA LYS A 226 21.60 7.93 15.99
C LYS A 226 21.74 6.84 17.04
N VAL A 227 20.68 6.09 17.34
CA VAL A 227 20.68 5.05 18.37
C VAL A 227 21.04 3.71 17.74
N PRO A 228 22.18 3.07 18.09
CA PRO A 228 22.65 1.85 17.41
C PRO A 228 21.66 0.70 17.44
N PHE A 229 20.86 0.56 18.50
CA PHE A 229 19.82 -0.46 18.58
C PHE A 229 18.70 -0.25 17.54
N LEU A 230 18.23 1.00 17.40
CA LEU A 230 17.15 1.35 16.46
C LEU A 230 17.63 1.26 15.01
N TRP A 231 18.86 1.68 14.75
CA TRP A 231 19.48 1.59 13.41
C TRP A 231 19.46 0.18 12.83
N ARG A 232 19.53 -0.87 13.66
CA ARG A 232 19.49 -2.26 13.18
C ARG A 232 18.19 -2.59 12.43
N PHE A 233 17.09 -1.96 12.81
CA PHE A 233 15.80 -2.09 12.12
C PHE A 233 15.73 -1.14 10.93
N HIS A 234 16.11 0.12 11.13
CA HIS A 234 16.01 1.15 10.12
C HIS A 234 16.99 0.97 8.94
N ALA A 235 18.11 0.27 9.14
CA ALA A 235 19.05 -0.09 8.09
C ALA A 235 18.41 -0.96 6.98
N VAL A 236 17.29 -1.66 7.28
CA VAL A 236 16.51 -2.38 6.26
C VAL A 236 15.91 -1.40 5.24
N HIS A 237 15.37 -0.28 5.71
CA HIS A 237 14.84 0.80 4.87
C HIS A 237 15.93 1.41 3.99
N HIS A 238 17.09 1.73 4.58
CA HIS A 238 18.25 2.24 3.83
C HIS A 238 18.98 1.21 2.97
N SER A 239 18.54 -0.05 2.96
CA SER A 239 19.21 -1.11 2.16
C SER A 239 18.81 -1.09 0.68
N SER A 240 17.74 -0.37 0.32
CA SER A 240 17.35 -0.25 -1.08
C SER A 240 18.37 0.55 -1.89
N LYS A 241 18.75 0.02 -3.05
CA LYS A 241 19.74 0.65 -3.95
C LYS A 241 19.12 1.42 -5.10
N ALA A 242 17.80 1.36 -5.23
CA ALA A 242 17.05 1.96 -6.31
C ALA A 242 15.65 2.32 -5.79
N LEU A 243 15.16 3.47 -6.22
CA LEU A 243 13.91 4.05 -5.72
C LEU A 243 12.80 3.81 -6.72
N ASP A 244 11.69 3.27 -6.25
CA ASP A 244 10.40 3.20 -6.93
C ASP A 244 9.28 3.21 -5.87
N TRP A 245 8.03 3.25 -6.31
CA TRP A 245 6.87 3.37 -5.44
C TRP A 245 6.76 2.30 -4.35
N ILE A 246 7.41 1.14 -4.50
CA ILE A 246 7.41 0.10 -3.47
C ILE A 246 8.68 0.12 -2.60
N ALA A 247 9.75 0.81 -3.03
CA ALA A 247 11.02 0.89 -2.33
C ALA A 247 10.87 1.41 -0.89
N GLY A 248 10.01 2.41 -0.68
CA GLY A 248 9.76 2.99 0.64
C GLY A 248 9.21 1.98 1.65
N SER A 249 8.49 0.95 1.18
CA SER A 249 7.90 -0.10 1.99
C SER A 249 8.87 -1.21 2.38
N ARG A 250 10.16 -1.13 1.98
CA ARG A 250 11.21 -2.03 2.46
C ARG A 250 11.57 -1.69 3.91
N SER A 251 10.69 -1.93 4.86
CA SER A 251 10.91 -1.59 6.27
C SER A 251 10.75 -2.81 7.16
N HIS A 252 11.30 -2.71 8.37
CA HIS A 252 11.06 -3.72 9.40
C HIS A 252 9.77 -3.38 10.16
N PHE A 253 8.98 -4.38 10.57
CA PHE A 253 7.71 -4.17 11.28
C PHE A 253 7.85 -3.28 12.54
N VAL A 254 8.96 -3.43 13.28
CA VAL A 254 9.30 -2.58 14.44
C VAL A 254 9.52 -1.12 14.03
N ASP A 255 10.16 -0.89 12.88
CA ASP A 255 10.43 0.45 12.35
C ASP A 255 9.10 1.17 12.07
N ASP A 256 8.21 0.51 11.31
CA ASP A 256 6.87 1.02 11.00
C ASP A 256 6.02 1.29 12.26
N THR A 257 6.10 0.40 13.26
CA THR A 257 5.39 0.56 14.53
C THR A 257 5.87 1.79 15.30
N LEU A 258 7.19 1.98 15.36
CA LEU A 258 7.77 3.14 16.05
C LEU A 258 7.44 4.43 15.31
N VAL A 259 7.68 4.50 13.99
CA VAL A 259 7.42 5.72 13.20
C VAL A 259 5.93 6.10 13.29
N ARG A 260 5.02 5.16 13.02
CA ARG A 260 3.57 5.44 13.09
C ARG A 260 3.13 5.78 14.51
N GLY A 261 3.68 5.11 15.53
CA GLY A 261 3.41 5.40 16.93
C GLY A 261 3.80 6.82 17.31
N PHE A 262 5.02 7.23 16.98
CA PHE A 262 5.55 8.56 17.27
C PHE A 262 4.77 9.67 16.54
N ILE A 263 4.24 9.40 15.35
CA ILE A 263 3.41 10.36 14.61
C ILE A 263 1.99 10.42 15.17
N LEU A 264 1.30 9.28 15.31
CA LEU A 264 -0.12 9.24 15.60
C LEU A 264 -0.44 9.55 17.07
N VAL A 265 0.41 9.14 18.02
CA VAL A 265 0.17 9.39 19.45
C VAL A 265 0.04 10.90 19.75
N PRO A 266 0.99 11.77 19.34
CA PRO A 266 0.83 13.22 19.52
C PRO A 266 -0.40 13.80 18.83
N MET A 267 -0.71 13.33 17.61
CA MET A 267 -1.86 13.83 16.88
C MET A 267 -3.18 13.57 17.62
N MET A 268 -3.30 12.42 18.28
CA MET A 268 -4.51 12.06 19.03
C MET A 268 -4.77 12.96 20.25
N PHE A 269 -3.78 13.71 20.73
CA PHE A 269 -3.98 14.67 21.81
C PHE A 269 -4.62 15.98 21.36
N GLY A 270 -4.55 16.33 20.07
CA GLY A 270 -4.96 17.65 19.57
C GLY A 270 -5.98 17.64 18.44
N PHE A 271 -6.04 16.57 17.63
CA PHE A 271 -6.82 16.55 16.39
C PHE A 271 -7.98 15.57 16.42
N SER A 272 -9.03 15.91 15.67
CA SER A 272 -10.16 15.00 15.45
C SER A 272 -9.76 13.81 14.58
N GLN A 273 -10.50 12.71 14.69
CA GLN A 273 -10.31 11.52 13.86
C GLN A 273 -10.40 11.83 12.36
N ALA A 274 -11.26 12.78 11.96
CA ALA A 274 -11.39 13.22 10.57
C ALA A 274 -10.10 13.88 10.04
N ILE A 275 -9.43 14.71 10.86
CA ILE A 275 -8.15 15.32 10.48
C ILE A 275 -7.04 14.27 10.42
N ILE A 276 -6.99 13.33 11.37
CA ILE A 276 -6.02 12.24 11.37
C ILE A 276 -6.20 11.35 10.13
N PHE A 277 -7.45 11.02 9.77
CA PHE A 277 -7.74 10.23 8.57
C PHE A 277 -7.34 10.98 7.28
N ALA A 278 -7.61 12.28 7.19
CA ALA A 278 -7.17 13.10 6.06
C ALA A 278 -5.63 13.15 5.96
N TYR A 279 -4.94 13.27 7.10
CA TYR A 279 -3.48 13.19 7.16
C TYR A 279 -2.98 11.81 6.71
N LEU A 280 -3.61 10.71 7.13
CA LEU A 280 -3.23 9.35 6.72
C LEU A 280 -3.32 9.17 5.20
N ILE A 281 -4.37 9.71 4.55
CA ILE A 281 -4.47 9.72 3.08
C ILE A 281 -3.33 10.51 2.46
N PHE A 282 -3.08 11.72 2.98
CA PHE A 282 -2.02 12.59 2.50
C PHE A 282 -0.63 11.93 2.62
N VAL A 283 -0.29 11.40 3.81
CA VAL A 283 1.04 10.82 4.05
C VAL A 283 1.25 9.54 3.26
N THR A 284 0.23 8.69 3.05
CA THR A 284 0.37 7.50 2.18
C THR A 284 0.79 7.89 0.76
N LEU A 285 0.19 8.94 0.20
CA LEU A 285 0.58 9.45 -1.12
C LEU A 285 1.93 10.17 -1.07
N HIS A 286 2.12 11.06 -0.11
CA HIS A 286 3.35 11.86 -0.01
C HIS A 286 4.59 11.00 0.25
N ALA A 287 4.53 10.07 1.20
CA ALA A 287 5.65 9.18 1.52
C ALA A 287 5.98 8.23 0.36
N THR A 288 4.99 7.73 -0.37
CA THR A 288 5.24 6.93 -1.58
C THR A 288 5.90 7.77 -2.67
N TRP A 289 5.45 9.02 -2.81
CA TRP A 289 5.99 9.97 -3.77
C TRP A 289 7.46 10.31 -3.51
N THR A 290 7.88 10.47 -2.26
CA THR A 290 9.29 10.77 -1.94
C THR A 290 10.25 9.61 -2.25
N HIS A 291 9.72 8.41 -2.48
CA HIS A 291 10.49 7.20 -2.79
C HIS A 291 10.31 6.70 -4.23
N CYS A 292 9.52 7.37 -5.06
CA CYS A 292 9.24 6.89 -6.41
C CYS A 292 10.26 7.39 -7.44
N ASN A 293 10.41 6.67 -8.56
CA ASN A 293 11.24 7.08 -9.69
C ASN A 293 10.52 8.16 -10.52
N PHE A 294 10.13 9.26 -9.90
CA PHE A 294 9.40 10.34 -10.56
C PHE A 294 10.16 11.66 -10.47
N ARG A 295 10.21 12.36 -11.59
CA ARG A 295 10.86 13.68 -11.67
C ARG A 295 9.82 14.80 -11.59
N LEU A 296 9.68 15.43 -10.42
CA LEU A 296 9.08 16.77 -10.35
C LEU A 296 10.20 17.80 -10.48
N SER A 297 10.27 18.50 -11.63
CA SER A 297 11.27 19.56 -11.81
C SER A 297 10.89 20.82 -11.03
N ALA A 298 11.01 20.80 -9.70
CA ALA A 298 10.90 21.99 -8.86
C ALA A 298 12.30 22.58 -8.64
N LYS A 299 12.96 23.01 -9.73
CA LYS A 299 14.34 23.53 -9.73
C LYS A 299 14.62 24.65 -8.73
N TRP A 300 13.57 25.33 -8.25
CA TRP A 300 13.67 26.39 -7.25
C TRP A 300 13.79 25.85 -5.81
N LEU A 301 13.38 24.61 -5.56
CA LEU A 301 13.54 23.90 -4.29
C LEU A 301 14.84 23.09 -4.22
N GLU A 302 15.40 22.66 -5.36
CA GLU A 302 16.63 21.85 -5.43
C GLU A 302 17.91 22.56 -4.93
N LYS A 303 17.86 23.88 -4.70
CA LYS A 303 19.02 24.69 -4.28
C LYS A 303 19.29 24.68 -2.78
N PHE A 304 18.36 24.15 -1.99
CA PHE A 304 18.41 24.10 -0.53
C PHE A 304 18.52 22.65 -0.07
#